data_AF-A0A6J2UL92-F1
#
_entry.id   AF-A0A6J2UL92-F1
#
_cell.length_a   1.000
_cell.length_b   1.000
_cell.length_c   1.000
_cell.angle_alpha   90.00
_cell.angle_beta   90.00
_cell.angle_gamma   90.00
#
_symmetry.space_group_name_H-M   'P 1'
#
loop_
_entity.id
_entity.type
_entity.pdbx_description
1 polymer ?
#
loop_
_entity_poly.entity_id
_entity_poly.type
_entity_poly.pdbx_seq_one_letter_code
_entity_poly.pdbx_strand_id
1 'polypeptide(L)'
;MASLSFALFCGYFLAIILISHAFEAPKAQIKVLKPKGFEVSIPDQNGISLFAFHGKLNKGFNGLEAGQFSRDITKAEGGRWTYRDTETELKSGDTLYFWTYVLYNGQGYREDNGKFVV
;
A
#
# COMPACT_ATOMS: atom_id res chain seq x y z
N MET A 1 26.72 -14.94 -40.38
CA MET A 1 26.50 -15.50 -39.02
C MET A 1 26.47 -14.43 -37.92
N ALA A 2 27.19 -13.30 -38.03
CA ALA A 2 27.14 -12.23 -37.02
C ALA A 2 25.84 -11.40 -37.00
N SER A 3 25.19 -11.18 -38.16
CA SER A 3 23.96 -10.37 -38.28
C SER A 3 22.72 -11.01 -37.64
N LEU A 4 22.61 -12.34 -37.70
CA LEU A 4 21.49 -13.08 -37.11
C LEU A 4 21.60 -13.12 -35.58
N SER A 5 22.82 -13.19 -35.04
CA SER A 5 23.09 -13.14 -33.61
C SER A 5 22.76 -11.77 -33.00
N PHE A 6 23.07 -10.68 -33.71
CA PHE A 6 22.77 -9.32 -33.24
C PHE A 6 21.25 -9.03 -33.22
N ALA A 7 20.52 -9.50 -34.23
CA ALA A 7 19.06 -9.36 -34.29
C ALA A 7 18.36 -10.16 -33.17
N LEU A 8 18.85 -11.36 -32.83
CA LEU A 8 18.32 -12.16 -31.72
C LEU A 8 18.61 -11.51 -30.36
N PHE A 9 19.80 -10.94 -30.16
CA PHE A 9 20.15 -10.23 -28.94
C PHE A 9 19.31 -8.95 -28.76
N CYS A 10 19.11 -8.20 -29.86
CA CYS A 10 18.28 -6.99 -29.88
C CYS A 10 16.80 -7.32 -29.62
N GLY A 11 16.27 -8.38 -30.24
CA GLY A 11 14.90 -8.85 -30.02
C GLY A 11 14.65 -9.33 -28.59
N TYR A 12 15.61 -10.04 -27.99
CA TYR A 12 15.53 -10.47 -26.59
C TYR A 12 15.59 -9.29 -25.61
N PHE A 13 16.45 -8.31 -25.87
CA PHE A 13 16.55 -7.11 -25.04
C PHE A 13 15.28 -6.23 -25.12
N LEU A 14 14.70 -6.08 -26.30
CA LEU A 14 13.39 -5.43 -26.49
C LEU A 14 12.27 -6.18 -25.77
N ALA A 15 12.27 -7.51 -25.80
CA ALA A 15 11.30 -8.33 -25.08
C ALA A 15 11.43 -8.18 -23.54
N ILE A 16 12.65 -8.05 -23.00
CA ILE A 16 12.87 -7.83 -21.56
C ILE A 16 12.35 -6.44 -21.13
N ILE A 17 12.56 -5.40 -21.94
CA ILE A 17 12.09 -4.04 -21.65
C ILE A 17 10.55 -3.97 -21.63
N LEU A 18 9.87 -4.77 -22.46
CA LEU A 18 8.41 -4.81 -22.50
C LEU A 18 7.76 -5.49 -21.27
N ILE A 19 8.54 -6.21 -20.45
CA ILE A 19 8.02 -6.99 -19.31
C ILE A 19 8.23 -6.27 -17.96
N SER A 20 8.90 -5.11 -17.92
CA SER A 20 9.06 -4.36 -16.67
C SER A 20 7.74 -3.68 -16.27
N HIS A 21 6.94 -4.34 -15.44
CA HIS A 21 5.89 -3.66 -14.68
C HIS A 21 6.52 -2.99 -13.46
N ALA A 22 6.42 -1.66 -13.41
CA ALA A 22 6.83 -0.90 -12.24
C ALA A 22 5.94 -1.30 -11.05
N PHE A 23 6.53 -1.41 -9.87
CA PHE A 23 5.77 -1.71 -8.67
C PHE A 23 4.87 -0.51 -8.30
N GLU A 24 3.63 -0.81 -7.90
CA GLU A 24 2.69 0.15 -7.37
C GLU A 24 2.25 -0.27 -5.96
N ALA A 25 2.06 0.69 -5.07
CA ALA A 25 1.58 0.40 -3.72
C ALA A 25 0.20 -0.28 -3.79
N PRO A 26 -0.03 -1.41 -3.09
CA PRO A 26 -1.32 -2.06 -3.07
C PRO A 26 -2.37 -1.15 -2.44
N LYS A 27 -3.59 -1.19 -2.98
CA LYS A 27 -4.74 -0.52 -2.39
C LYS A 27 -5.05 -1.12 -1.03
N ALA A 28 -5.19 -0.27 -0.02
CA ALA A 28 -5.50 -0.69 1.33
C ALA A 28 -6.95 -1.18 1.44
N GLN A 29 -7.13 -2.29 2.14
CA GLN A 29 -8.44 -2.80 2.54
C GLN A 29 -8.77 -2.32 3.94
N ILE A 30 -9.93 -1.68 4.11
CA ILE A 30 -10.47 -1.26 5.39
C ILE A 30 -11.52 -2.28 5.84
N LYS A 31 -11.46 -2.72 7.09
CA LYS A 31 -12.47 -3.57 7.72
C LYS A 31 -12.91 -2.94 9.03
N VAL A 32 -14.19 -2.58 9.12
CA VAL A 32 -14.79 -2.10 10.37
C VAL A 32 -15.04 -3.31 11.29
N LEU A 33 -14.61 -3.20 12.54
CA LEU A 33 -14.77 -4.24 13.55
C LEU A 33 -16.02 -3.98 14.40
N LYS A 34 -16.52 -5.04 15.03
CA LYS A 34 -17.61 -4.96 16.02
C LYS A 34 -17.12 -5.43 17.38
N PRO A 35 -17.55 -4.80 18.49
CA PRO A 35 -18.47 -3.65 18.55
C PRO A 35 -17.83 -2.31 18.15
N LYS A 36 -16.50 -2.22 18.15
CA LYS A 36 -15.72 -1.03 17.80
C LYS A 36 -14.36 -1.42 17.20
N GLY A 37 -13.65 -0.45 16.64
CA GLY A 37 -12.35 -0.61 16.02
C GLY A 37 -12.41 -0.80 14.49
N PHE A 38 -11.24 -0.81 13.87
CA PHE A 38 -11.06 -1.07 12.45
C PHE A 38 -9.66 -1.64 12.16
N GLU A 39 -9.55 -2.35 11.05
CA GLU A 39 -8.29 -2.79 10.47
C GLU A 39 -8.05 -2.09 9.14
N VAL A 40 -6.79 -1.80 8.84
CA VAL A 40 -6.32 -1.39 7.52
C VAL A 40 -5.20 -2.32 7.12
N SER A 41 -5.33 -2.96 5.95
CA SER A 41 -4.36 -3.96 5.54
C SER A 41 -4.07 -3.97 4.05
N ILE A 42 -2.86 -4.41 3.70
CA ILE A 42 -2.45 -4.73 2.33
C ILE A 42 -2.00 -6.19 2.27
N PRO A 43 -2.10 -6.86 1.09
CA PRO A 43 -1.50 -8.18 0.92
C PRO A 43 0.02 -8.10 1.11
N ASP A 44 0.58 -9.14 1.72
CA ASP A 44 2.02 -9.33 1.73
C ASP A 44 2.50 -9.83 0.35
N GLN A 45 3.75 -9.49 0.02
CA GLN A 45 4.43 -9.96 -1.17
C GLN A 45 5.95 -9.88 -0.94
N ASN A 46 6.70 -10.73 -1.65
CA ASN A 46 8.15 -10.71 -1.59
C ASN A 46 8.70 -9.34 -1.95
N GLY A 47 9.52 -8.78 -1.07
CA GLY A 47 10.17 -7.49 -1.24
C GLY A 47 9.57 -6.37 -0.40
N ILE A 48 8.36 -6.52 0.16
CA ILE A 48 7.88 -5.56 1.16
C ILE A 48 8.64 -5.79 2.48
N SER A 49 9.17 -4.73 3.05
CA SER A 49 9.86 -4.75 4.35
C SER A 49 9.23 -3.82 5.39
N LEU A 50 8.30 -2.94 4.98
CA LEU A 50 7.57 -2.05 5.88
C LEU A 50 6.25 -1.62 5.25
N PHE A 51 5.21 -1.51 6.06
CA PHE A 51 3.95 -0.86 5.75
C PHE A 51 3.67 0.22 6.79
N ALA A 52 3.33 1.44 6.38
CA ALA A 52 2.88 2.48 7.28
C ALA A 52 1.47 2.94 6.91
N PHE A 53 0.66 3.19 7.93
CA PHE A 53 -0.70 3.71 7.78
C PHE A 53 -0.81 5.07 8.46
N HIS A 54 -1.36 6.04 7.74
CA HIS A 54 -1.64 7.39 8.20
C HIS A 54 -3.10 7.75 7.91
N GLY A 55 -3.90 8.00 8.95
CA GLY A 55 -5.34 8.19 8.83
C GLY A 55 -5.89 9.34 9.68
N LYS A 56 -7.01 9.91 9.24
CA LYS A 56 -7.80 10.91 9.96
C LYS A 56 -9.29 10.59 9.80
N LEU A 57 -10.05 10.66 10.89
CA LEU A 57 -11.50 10.52 10.87
C LEU A 57 -12.16 11.86 10.55
N ASN A 58 -13.06 11.89 9.56
CA ASN A 58 -13.88 13.03 9.15
C ASN A 58 -13.12 14.32 8.81
N LYS A 59 -11.81 14.23 8.58
CA LYS A 59 -10.94 15.36 8.26
C LYS A 59 -9.95 14.98 7.17
N GLY A 60 -9.89 15.77 6.11
CA GLY A 60 -8.92 15.60 5.03
C GLY A 60 -7.47 15.86 5.48
N PHE A 61 -6.53 15.52 4.60
CA PHE A 61 -5.11 15.81 4.77
C PHE A 61 -4.69 17.06 3.97
N ASN A 62 -3.68 17.76 4.47
CA ASN A 62 -2.91 18.72 3.69
C ASN A 62 -1.49 18.14 3.47
N GLY A 63 -1.30 17.43 2.36
CA GLY A 63 -0.05 16.72 2.09
C GLY A 63 0.15 15.47 2.97
N LEU A 64 1.40 15.14 3.28
CA LEU A 64 1.80 13.90 3.97
C LEU A 64 1.96 14.10 5.49
N GLU A 65 0.94 14.68 6.12
CA GLU A 65 0.91 14.77 7.58
C GLU A 65 0.78 13.38 8.22
N ALA A 66 1.25 13.21 9.46
CA ALA A 66 1.16 11.94 10.18
C ALA A 66 -0.29 11.45 10.40
N GLY A 67 -1.24 12.37 10.60
CA GLY A 67 -2.63 12.00 10.88
C GLY A 67 -2.92 11.72 12.36
N GLN A 68 -4.18 11.37 12.64
CA GLN A 68 -4.64 10.92 13.96
C GLN A 68 -4.16 9.50 14.26
N PHE A 69 -4.23 8.64 13.24
CA PHE A 69 -3.71 7.28 13.27
C PHE A 69 -2.41 7.28 12.49
N SER A 70 -1.29 6.94 13.11
CA SER A 70 0.03 6.96 12.48
C SER A 70 0.86 5.83 13.06
N ARG A 71 1.15 4.80 12.26
CA ARG A 71 1.93 3.67 12.74
C ARG A 71 2.64 2.93 11.61
N ASP A 72 3.87 2.53 11.90
CA ASP A 72 4.65 1.58 11.10
C ASP A 72 4.38 0.15 11.56
N ILE A 73 4.18 -0.73 10.58
CA ILE A 73 4.01 -2.16 10.72
C ILE A 73 5.26 -2.78 10.11
N THR A 74 6.05 -3.44 10.94
CA THR A 74 7.38 -3.97 10.58
C THR A 74 7.38 -5.46 10.25
N LYS A 75 6.22 -6.10 10.32
CA LYS A 75 6.06 -7.53 10.04
C LYS A 75 4.66 -7.84 9.51
N ALA A 76 4.59 -8.71 8.50
CA ALA A 76 3.35 -9.30 8.03
C ALA A 76 2.92 -10.50 8.90
N GLU A 77 1.61 -10.66 9.05
CA GLU A 77 0.99 -11.78 9.75
C GLU A 77 -0.17 -12.33 8.91
N GLY A 78 -0.26 -13.65 8.76
CA GLY A 78 -1.31 -14.28 7.96
C GLY A 78 -1.33 -13.83 6.49
N GLY A 79 -0.16 -13.50 5.93
CA GLY A 79 -0.02 -13.03 4.54
C GLY A 79 -0.48 -11.59 4.32
N ARG A 80 -0.57 -10.77 5.38
CA ARG A 80 -0.98 -9.36 5.29
C ARG A 80 -0.18 -8.47 6.23
N TRP A 81 0.02 -7.23 5.80
CA TRP A 81 0.48 -6.15 6.68
C TRP A 81 -0.75 -5.45 7.23
N THR A 82 -0.89 -5.36 8.54
CA THR A 82 -2.15 -4.91 9.16
C THR A 82 -1.93 -3.89 10.25
N TYR A 83 -2.46 -2.68 10.05
CA TYR A 83 -2.76 -1.75 11.13
C TYR A 83 -4.09 -2.18 11.79
N ARG A 84 -4.13 -2.16 13.12
CA ARG A 84 -5.33 -2.47 13.89
C ARG A 84 -5.51 -1.44 14.99
N ASP A 85 -6.71 -0.87 15.04
CA ASP A 85 -7.21 -0.10 16.17
C ASP A 85 -8.46 -0.79 16.73
N THR A 86 -8.50 -1.01 18.04
CA THR A 86 -9.62 -1.67 18.72
C THR A 86 -10.52 -0.68 19.46
N GLU A 87 -10.15 0.60 19.52
CA GLU A 87 -10.79 1.58 20.40
C GLU A 87 -11.69 2.58 19.67
N THR A 88 -11.38 2.94 18.42
CA THR A 88 -12.21 3.91 17.71
C THR A 88 -13.59 3.36 17.38
N GLU A 89 -14.63 4.06 17.81
CA GLU A 89 -16.01 3.82 17.40
C GLU A 89 -16.31 4.54 16.09
N LEU A 90 -16.45 3.77 15.01
CA LEU A 90 -16.85 4.28 13.70
C LEU A 90 -18.36 4.24 13.55
N LYS A 91 -18.95 5.35 13.09
CA LYS A 91 -20.40 5.47 12.85
C LYS A 91 -20.69 5.44 11.36
N SER A 92 -21.89 5.00 11.00
CA SER A 92 -22.33 5.05 9.60
C SER A 92 -22.28 6.49 9.08
N GLY A 93 -21.68 6.67 7.91
CA GLY A 93 -21.46 7.98 7.30
C GLY A 93 -20.14 8.66 7.70
N ASP A 94 -19.42 8.13 8.70
CA ASP A 94 -18.06 8.59 8.97
C ASP A 94 -17.15 8.28 7.77
N THR A 95 -16.19 9.16 7.54
CA THR A 95 -15.20 9.01 6.49
C THR A 95 -13.80 8.91 7.08
N LEU A 96 -13.11 7.81 6.79
CA LEU A 96 -11.68 7.67 7.03
C LEU A 96 -10.91 8.19 5.80
N TYR A 97 -10.23 9.33 5.97
CA TYR A 97 -9.24 9.82 5.00
C TYR A 97 -7.89 9.22 5.37
N PHE A 98 -7.08 8.82 4.39
CA PHE A 98 -5.80 8.20 4.67
C PHE A 98 -4.81 8.28 3.50
N TRP A 99 -3.56 7.99 3.83
CA TRP A 99 -2.53 7.59 2.87
C TRP A 99 -1.72 6.44 3.47
N THR A 100 -1.12 5.61 2.62
CA THR A 100 -0.25 4.51 3.06
C THR A 100 1.12 4.63 2.45
N TYR A 101 2.10 4.00 3.09
CA TYR A 101 3.45 3.87 2.58
C TYR A 101 3.91 2.41 2.66
N VAL A 102 4.61 1.97 1.63
CA VAL A 102 5.20 0.64 1.52
C VAL A 102 6.67 0.80 1.15
N LEU A 103 7.55 0.17 1.94
CA LEU A 103 8.95 0.01 1.56
C LEU A 103 9.08 -1.30 0.79
N TYR A 104 9.26 -1.21 -0.52
CA TYR A 104 9.41 -2.35 -1.42
C TYR A 104 10.82 -2.36 -2.03
N ASN A 105 11.60 -3.39 -1.74
CA ASN A 105 12.99 -3.54 -2.17
C ASN A 105 13.84 -2.28 -1.90
N GLY A 106 13.62 -1.65 -0.73
CA GLY A 106 14.32 -0.43 -0.31
C GLY A 106 13.79 0.88 -0.92
N GLN A 107 12.79 0.82 -1.80
CA GLN A 107 12.16 2.00 -2.40
C GLN A 107 10.76 2.24 -1.82
N GLY A 108 10.45 3.50 -1.54
CA GLY A 108 9.16 3.90 -0.99
C GLY A 108 8.08 4.11 -2.05
N TYR A 109 6.90 3.53 -1.82
CA TYR A 109 5.70 3.67 -2.64
C TYR A 109 4.52 4.05 -1.76
N ARG A 110 3.52 4.73 -2.30
CA ARG A 110 2.37 5.19 -1.53
C ARG A 110 1.05 4.95 -2.23
N GLU A 111 0.03 4.74 -1.42
CA GLU A 111 -1.34 5.07 -1.81
C GLU A 111 -1.68 6.45 -1.24
N ASP A 112 -1.83 7.43 -2.13
CA ASP A 112 -2.23 8.79 -1.76
C ASP A 112 -3.76 8.97 -1.93
N ASN A 113 -4.34 9.92 -1.19
CA ASN A 113 -5.76 10.33 -1.27
C ASN A 113 -6.78 9.20 -1.02
N GLY A 114 -6.44 8.23 -0.16
CA GLY A 114 -7.34 7.19 0.28
C GLY A 114 -8.56 7.76 1.01
N LYS A 115 -9.73 7.21 0.70
CA LYS A 115 -11.01 7.58 1.32
C LYS A 115 -11.90 6.36 1.46
N PHE A 116 -12.39 6.12 2.68
CA PHE A 116 -13.34 5.06 2.99
C PHE A 116 -14.52 5.62 3.78
N VAL A 117 -15.75 5.30 3.38
CA VAL A 117 -16.97 5.68 4.09
C VAL A 117 -17.56 4.46 4.77
N VAL A 118 -17.90 4.58 6.05
CA VAL A 118 -18.44 3.51 6.91
C VAL A 118 -19.92 3.25 6.64
#